data_AF-A0A963NUF8-F1
#
_entry.id   AF-A0A963NUF8-F1
#
_cell.length_a   1.000
_cell.length_b   1.000
_cell.length_c   1.000
_cell.angle_alpha   90.00
_cell.angle_beta   90.00
_cell.angle_gamma   90.00
#
_symmetry.space_group_name_H-M   'P 1'
#
loop_
_entity.id
_entity.type
_entity.pdbx_description
1 polymer ?
#
loop_
_entity_poly.entity_id
_entity_poly.type
_entity_poly.pdbx_seq_one_letter_code
_entity_poly.pdbx_strand_id
1 'polypeptide(L)'
;MLTALVAPERPGWFYVPDVSISIPLVDLEVGAYKLEALRVAAVAAMPAARLESALRVSAPAQTPASARGGKWATKLFSEALAAYCADPDGLPKTLASATEQRQRQAGMMLFPEFMGDLPLGEIDGDVLRAYRDGPLKTFPGRANHLPKTVKRATMKETIQALKEAHPEWPLMTADMQRERMLWLFRFFAWLVARGYMDSDPSVGLAGETGLSKADAKAARRDAAAHKAAGDDDEGRGPFSNEELRAIFSQPLFVNGHGRHVVGAAQCGPHEFWLPLLGLFGGLRLKEASQLYLADVRQVDG
;
A
#
# COMPACT_ATOMS: atom_id res chain seq x y z
N MET A 1 3.80 -35.48 -23.05
CA MET A 1 2.93 -36.44 -22.34
C MET A 1 3.33 -37.81 -22.84
N LEU A 2 3.81 -38.71 -21.98
CA LEU A 2 4.12 -40.10 -22.38
C LEU A 2 2.79 -40.86 -22.40
N THR A 3 2.30 -41.22 -23.59
CA THR A 3 1.07 -42.00 -23.74
C THR A 3 1.47 -43.47 -23.82
N ALA A 4 1.11 -44.26 -22.80
CA ALA A 4 1.32 -45.70 -22.80
C ALA A 4 0.01 -46.40 -23.18
N LEU A 5 0.06 -47.31 -24.16
CA LEU A 5 -1.11 -48.05 -24.64
C LEU A 5 -1.11 -49.47 -24.09
N VAL A 6 -2.30 -50.01 -23.82
CA VAL A 6 -2.46 -51.41 -23.39
C VAL A 6 -2.11 -52.33 -24.55
N ALA A 7 -1.24 -53.32 -24.31
CA ALA A 7 -0.88 -54.31 -25.30
C ALA A 7 -2.09 -55.20 -25.60
N PRO A 8 -2.59 -55.27 -26.84
CA PRO A 8 -3.87 -55.90 -27.18
C PRO A 8 -3.94 -57.40 -26.85
N GLU A 9 -2.80 -58.07 -26.69
CA GLU A 9 -2.72 -59.51 -26.42
C GLU A 9 -2.05 -59.88 -25.09
N ARG A 10 -1.71 -58.89 -24.26
CA ARG A 10 -1.11 -59.11 -22.93
C ARG A 10 -1.79 -58.23 -21.88
N PRO A 11 -2.81 -58.76 -21.19
CA PRO A 11 -3.49 -58.03 -20.13
C PRO A 11 -2.51 -57.52 -19.07
N GLY A 12 -2.57 -56.22 -18.76
CA GLY A 12 -1.71 -55.57 -17.77
C GLY A 12 -0.35 -55.11 -18.27
N TRP A 13 0.00 -55.37 -19.54
CA TRP A 13 1.21 -54.85 -20.15
C TRP A 13 0.91 -53.57 -20.94
N PHE A 14 1.77 -52.57 -20.75
CA PHE A 14 1.72 -51.33 -21.51
C PHE A 14 2.95 -51.23 -22.40
N TYR A 15 2.77 -50.69 -23.60
CA TYR A 15 3.88 -50.34 -24.47
C TYR A 15 3.85 -48.84 -24.77
N VAL A 16 5.04 -48.28 -24.95
CA VAL A 16 5.20 -46.94 -25.49
C VAL A 16 5.40 -47.11 -26.99
N PRO A 17 4.50 -46.59 -27.82
CA PRO A 17 4.66 -46.68 -29.27
C PRO A 17 5.92 -45.91 -29.69
N ASP A 18 6.68 -46.53 -30.58
CA ASP A 18 7.87 -45.99 -31.25
C ASP A 18 7.52 -44.99 -32.38
N VAL A 19 6.23 -44.76 -32.60
CA VAL A 19 5.67 -43.79 -33.54
C VAL A 19 4.92 -42.67 -32.81
N SER A 20 4.99 -41.45 -33.34
CA SER A 20 4.22 -40.32 -32.81
C SER A 20 2.74 -40.50 -33.08
N ILE A 21 1.94 -40.60 -32.04
CA ILE A 21 0.48 -40.72 -32.15
C ILE A 21 -0.15 -39.33 -32.09
N SER A 22 -0.90 -38.96 -33.12
CA SER A 22 -1.75 -37.77 -33.14
C SER A 22 -3.09 -38.11 -32.51
N ILE A 23 -3.33 -37.65 -31.29
CA ILE A 23 -4.61 -37.81 -30.58
C ILE A 23 -5.32 -36.45 -30.59
N PRO A 24 -6.57 -36.36 -31.08
CA PRO A 24 -7.38 -35.14 -30.96
C PRO A 24 -7.52 -34.72 -29.49
N LEU A 25 -7.36 -33.42 -29.21
CA LEU A 25 -7.41 -32.90 -27.83
C LEU A 25 -8.74 -33.24 -27.12
N VAL A 26 -9.85 -33.27 -27.86
CA VAL A 26 -11.17 -33.65 -27.35
C VAL A 26 -11.22 -35.06 -26.76
N ASP A 27 -10.36 -35.98 -27.22
CA ASP A 27 -10.27 -37.34 -26.70
C ASP A 27 -9.41 -37.42 -25.42
N LEU A 28 -8.67 -36.35 -25.09
CA LEU A 28 -7.91 -36.17 -23.85
C LEU A 28 -8.65 -35.29 -22.83
N GLU A 29 -9.69 -34.58 -23.26
CA GLU A 29 -10.49 -33.70 -22.41
C GLU A 29 -11.53 -34.49 -21.61
N VAL A 30 -11.28 -34.65 -20.32
CA VAL A 30 -12.29 -35.15 -19.38
C VAL A 30 -13.03 -33.96 -18.78
N GLY A 31 -14.32 -33.84 -19.08
CA GLY A 31 -15.16 -32.80 -18.49
C GLY A 31 -15.10 -32.85 -16.96
N ALA A 32 -14.98 -31.69 -16.31
CA ALA A 32 -14.80 -31.57 -14.86
C ALA A 32 -15.87 -32.35 -14.06
N TYR A 33 -17.10 -32.44 -14.56
CA TYR A 33 -18.17 -33.22 -13.93
C TYR A 33 -17.91 -34.73 -13.92
N LYS A 34 -17.27 -35.29 -14.97
CA LYS A 34 -16.90 -36.72 -15.03
C LYS A 34 -15.77 -37.01 -14.05
N LEU A 35 -14.80 -36.09 -13.94
CA LEU A 35 -13.71 -36.15 -12.98
C LEU A 35 -14.25 -36.11 -11.54
N GLU A 36 -15.19 -35.23 -11.23
CA GLU A 36 -15.78 -35.16 -9.90
C GLU A 36 -16.64 -36.40 -9.59
N ALA A 37 -17.38 -36.93 -10.57
CA ALA A 37 -18.11 -38.18 -10.40
C ALA A 37 -17.19 -39.37 -10.06
N LEU A 38 -16.03 -39.47 -10.73
CA LEU A 38 -15.00 -40.46 -10.41
C LEU A 38 -14.39 -40.22 -9.02
N ARG A 39 -14.16 -38.97 -8.64
CA ARG A 39 -13.64 -38.59 -7.32
C ARG A 39 -14.61 -39.00 -6.21
N VAL A 40 -15.90 -38.72 -6.38
CA VAL A 40 -16.95 -39.10 -5.42
C VAL A 40 -17.04 -40.62 -5.29
N ALA A 41 -17.03 -41.36 -6.41
CA ALA A 41 -17.06 -42.82 -6.38
C ALA A 41 -15.81 -43.41 -5.70
N ALA A 42 -14.63 -42.85 -5.97
CA ALA A 42 -13.38 -43.28 -5.35
C ALA A 42 -13.37 -43.01 -3.83
N VAL A 43 -13.87 -41.86 -3.38
CA VAL A 43 -13.99 -41.51 -1.96
C VAL A 43 -15.01 -42.40 -1.25
N ALA A 44 -16.13 -42.73 -1.88
CA ALA A 44 -17.13 -43.63 -1.31
C ALA A 44 -16.61 -45.06 -1.11
N ALA A 45 -15.65 -45.49 -1.94
CA ALA A 45 -15.00 -46.79 -1.83
C ALA A 45 -13.77 -46.80 -0.90
N MET A 46 -13.36 -45.66 -0.33
CA MET A 46 -12.18 -45.59 0.54
C MET A 46 -12.50 -46.07 1.97
N PRO A 47 -11.68 -46.95 2.55
CA PRO A 47 -11.81 -47.35 3.95
C PRO A 47 -11.65 -46.15 4.89
N ALA A 48 -12.46 -46.09 5.95
CA ALA A 48 -12.47 -45.00 6.92
C ALA A 48 -11.07 -44.70 7.52
N ALA A 49 -10.29 -45.74 7.83
CA ALA A 49 -8.92 -45.59 8.32
C ALA A 49 -8.01 -44.85 7.32
N ARG A 50 -8.22 -45.05 6.01
CA ARG A 50 -7.45 -44.40 4.94
C ARG A 50 -7.83 -42.92 4.82
N LEU A 51 -9.13 -42.63 4.91
CA LEU A 51 -9.67 -41.27 4.99
C LEU A 51 -9.13 -40.50 6.21
N GLU A 52 -9.11 -41.13 7.39
CA GLU A 52 -8.52 -40.54 8.59
C GLU A 52 -7.03 -40.27 8.44
N SER A 53 -6.26 -41.20 7.85
CA SER A 53 -4.84 -40.96 7.58
C SER A 53 -4.60 -39.88 6.53
N ALA A 54 -5.46 -39.77 5.50
CA ALA A 54 -5.38 -38.70 4.51
C ALA A 54 -5.72 -37.33 5.11
N LEU A 55 -6.72 -37.26 6.00
CA LEU A 55 -7.07 -36.06 6.77
C LEU A 55 -5.94 -35.65 7.72
N ARG A 56 -5.23 -36.61 8.32
CA ARG A 56 -4.03 -36.34 9.15
C ARG A 56 -2.84 -35.83 8.33
N VAL A 57 -2.68 -36.28 7.08
CA VAL A 57 -1.64 -35.77 6.15
C VAL A 57 -2.01 -34.40 5.57
N SER A 58 -3.31 -34.10 5.43
CA SER A 58 -3.79 -32.81 4.95
C SER A 58 -3.99 -31.76 6.04
N ALA A 59 -3.93 -32.13 7.33
CA ALA A 59 -3.61 -31.18 8.37
C ALA A 59 -2.21 -30.64 8.03
N PRO A 60 -2.00 -29.31 7.94
CA PRO A 60 -0.69 -28.78 7.61
C PRO A 60 0.28 -29.29 8.68
N ALA A 61 1.11 -30.26 8.30
CA ALA A 61 2.30 -30.56 9.05
C ALA A 61 3.10 -29.26 9.04
N GLN A 62 3.04 -28.51 10.14
CA GLN A 62 4.01 -27.49 10.46
C GLN A 62 5.34 -28.24 10.56
N THR A 63 5.97 -28.45 9.42
CA THR A 63 7.42 -28.61 9.37
C THR A 63 7.91 -27.33 10.01
N PRO A 64 8.59 -27.36 11.17
CA PRO A 64 9.19 -26.14 11.69
C PRO A 64 10.13 -25.69 10.58
N ALA A 65 9.74 -24.61 9.89
CA ALA A 65 10.63 -23.92 9.00
C ALA A 65 11.88 -23.70 9.85
N SER A 66 13.02 -24.26 9.43
CA SER A 66 14.32 -23.85 9.93
C SER A 66 14.25 -22.34 10.07
N ALA A 67 14.37 -21.83 11.29
CA ALA A 67 14.15 -20.43 11.60
C ALA A 67 15.10 -19.57 10.76
N ARG A 68 14.64 -19.18 9.58
CA ARG A 68 15.21 -18.05 8.85
C ARG A 68 14.88 -16.85 9.71
N GLY A 69 15.82 -15.91 9.86
CA GLY A 69 15.47 -14.59 10.40
C GLY A 69 16.17 -14.19 11.69
N GLY A 70 17.35 -14.74 11.99
CA GLY A 70 18.22 -14.24 13.05
C GLY A 70 17.63 -14.30 14.46
N LYS A 71 18.19 -13.49 15.36
CA LYS A 71 17.84 -13.44 16.80
C LYS A 71 16.36 -13.20 17.05
N TRP A 72 15.69 -12.46 16.17
CA TRP A 72 14.29 -12.04 16.34
C TRP A 72 13.32 -12.79 15.42
N ALA A 73 13.71 -13.92 14.84
CA ALA A 73 12.86 -14.71 13.94
C ALA A 73 11.46 -15.00 14.50
N THR A 74 11.34 -15.27 15.80
CA THR A 74 10.07 -15.59 16.46
C THR A 74 9.31 -14.38 17.00
N LYS A 75 9.91 -13.18 16.98
CA LYS A 75 9.20 -11.96 17.41
C LYS A 75 8.18 -11.57 16.36
N LEU A 76 7.01 -11.13 16.83
CA LEU A 76 5.98 -10.59 15.95
C LEU A 76 6.42 -9.26 15.34
N PHE A 77 5.91 -8.96 14.15
CA PHE A 77 6.14 -7.69 13.47
C PHE A 77 5.79 -6.51 14.36
N SER A 78 4.64 -6.55 15.06
CA SER A 78 4.19 -5.47 15.94
C SER A 78 5.15 -5.20 17.10
N GLU A 79 5.71 -6.25 17.71
CA GLU A 79 6.70 -6.13 18.78
C GLU A 79 8.01 -5.49 18.27
N ALA A 80 8.47 -5.95 17.11
CA ALA A 80 9.70 -5.44 16.49
C ALA A 80 9.52 -3.98 16.05
N LEU A 81 8.35 -3.62 15.54
CA LEU A 81 7.99 -2.24 15.19
C LEU A 81 7.95 -1.34 16.43
N ALA A 82 7.42 -1.82 17.55
CA ALA A 82 7.44 -1.08 18.80
C ALA A 82 8.89 -0.79 19.26
N ALA A 83 9.79 -1.76 19.14
CA ALA A 83 11.21 -1.56 19.44
C ALA A 83 11.87 -0.57 18.47
N TYR A 84 11.55 -0.63 17.17
CA TYR A 84 12.03 0.32 16.17
C TYR A 84 11.56 1.75 16.45
N CYS A 85 10.32 1.95 16.89
CA CYS A 85 9.80 3.27 17.23
C CYS A 85 10.35 3.83 18.56
N ALA A 86 10.73 2.95 19.50
CA ALA A 86 11.31 3.34 20.77
C ALA A 86 12.82 3.65 20.69
N ASP A 87 13.51 3.13 19.68
CA ASP A 87 14.94 3.33 19.50
C ASP A 87 15.26 4.72 18.90
N PRO A 88 16.18 5.50 19.49
CA PRO A 88 16.58 6.82 18.97
C PRO A 88 17.13 6.82 17.54
N ASP A 89 17.70 5.72 17.09
CA ASP A 89 18.23 5.52 15.74
C ASP A 89 17.36 4.56 14.91
N GLY A 90 16.12 4.30 15.35
CA GLY A 90 15.13 3.57 14.57
C GLY A 90 14.48 4.45 13.52
N LEU A 91 13.51 5.27 13.92
CA LEU A 91 12.80 6.15 12.99
C LEU A 91 13.71 7.23 12.38
N PRO A 92 13.42 7.69 11.13
CA PRO A 92 14.19 8.77 10.51
C PRO A 92 14.23 10.05 11.37
N LYS A 93 15.43 10.64 11.51
CA LYS A 93 15.65 11.87 12.30
C LYS A 93 14.86 13.09 11.80
N THR A 94 14.36 13.04 10.57
CA THR A 94 13.46 14.07 10.01
C THR A 94 12.08 14.07 10.67
N LEU A 95 11.66 12.98 11.31
CA LEU A 95 10.41 12.87 12.09
C LEU A 95 10.63 13.43 13.50
N ALA A 96 10.68 14.75 13.60
CA ALA A 96 11.02 15.44 14.84
C ALA A 96 9.86 15.46 15.86
N SER A 97 8.60 15.42 15.41
CA SER A 97 7.45 15.50 16.31
C SER A 97 6.92 14.12 16.74
N ALA A 98 6.52 14.01 18.01
CA ALA A 98 5.89 12.80 18.55
C ALA A 98 4.60 12.42 17.78
N THR A 99 3.87 13.42 17.26
CA THR A 99 2.66 13.20 16.44
C THR A 99 3.00 12.53 15.12
N GLU A 100 4.03 12.98 14.41
CA GLU A 100 4.48 12.37 13.15
C GLU A 100 5.01 10.95 13.38
N GLN A 101 5.73 10.71 14.48
CA GLN A 101 6.21 9.38 14.85
C GLN A 101 5.04 8.42 15.11
N ARG A 102 4.00 8.87 15.85
CA ARG A 102 2.77 8.08 16.06
C ARG A 102 2.03 7.80 14.76
N GLN A 103 1.92 8.79 13.87
CA GLN A 103 1.31 8.60 12.55
C GLN A 103 2.10 7.61 11.68
N ARG A 104 3.44 7.68 11.74
CA ARG A 104 4.33 6.73 11.05
C ARG A 104 4.11 5.32 11.56
N GLN A 105 4.14 5.12 12.88
CA GLN A 105 3.90 3.84 13.52
C GLN A 105 2.52 3.28 13.18
N ALA A 106 1.46 4.08 13.34
CA ALA A 106 0.09 3.68 12.98
C ALA A 106 -0.03 3.29 11.50
N GLY A 107 0.66 4.01 10.61
CA GLY A 107 0.72 3.68 9.20
C GLY A 107 1.41 2.35 8.90
N MET A 108 2.46 2.01 9.65
CA MET A 108 3.16 0.73 9.50
C MET A 108 2.38 -0.44 10.12
N MET A 109 1.57 -0.19 11.16
CA MET A 109 0.65 -1.18 11.75
C MET A 109 -0.47 -1.64 10.79
N LEU A 110 -0.67 -0.97 9.66
CA LEU A 110 -1.56 -1.47 8.61
C LEU A 110 -0.98 -2.71 7.91
N PHE A 111 0.32 -2.94 7.96
CA PHE A 111 0.90 -4.19 7.44
C PHE A 111 0.37 -5.42 8.20
N PRO A 112 0.55 -5.54 9.53
CA PRO A 112 0.05 -6.70 10.27
C PRO A 112 -1.49 -6.77 10.33
N GLU A 113 -2.21 -5.64 10.18
CA GLU A 113 -3.67 -5.69 10.06
C GLU A 113 -4.11 -6.49 8.83
N PHE A 114 -3.42 -6.35 7.70
CA PHE A 114 -3.79 -7.01 6.45
C PHE A 114 -3.10 -8.35 6.23
N MET A 115 -1.82 -8.47 6.58
CA MET A 115 -1.02 -9.67 6.36
C MET A 115 -1.06 -10.65 7.53
N GLY A 116 -1.65 -10.24 8.65
CA GLY A 116 -1.47 -10.92 9.94
C GLY A 116 -0.22 -10.42 10.65
N ASP A 117 -0.23 -10.44 11.97
CA ASP A 117 0.95 -10.10 12.77
C ASP A 117 1.92 -11.28 12.77
N LEU A 118 2.66 -11.42 11.67
CA LEU A 118 3.54 -12.56 11.43
C LEU A 118 4.83 -12.46 12.26
N PRO A 119 5.40 -13.59 12.70
CA PRO A 119 6.78 -13.64 13.16
C PRO A 119 7.74 -13.14 12.07
N LEU A 120 8.78 -12.40 12.45
CA LEU A 120 9.73 -11.82 11.49
C LEU A 120 10.40 -12.87 10.57
N GLY A 121 10.60 -14.09 11.07
CA GLY A 121 11.20 -15.19 10.30
C GLY A 121 10.29 -15.76 9.20
N GLU A 122 8.98 -15.48 9.27
CA GLU A 122 7.98 -15.87 8.27
C GLU A 122 7.75 -14.78 7.22
N ILE A 123 8.32 -13.59 7.41
CA ILE A 123 8.17 -12.49 6.47
C ILE A 123 9.29 -12.57 5.43
N ASP A 124 8.90 -12.91 4.20
CA ASP A 124 9.78 -12.89 3.04
C ASP A 124 9.34 -11.84 2.00
N GLY A 125 10.07 -11.79 0.89
CA GLY A 125 9.77 -10.87 -0.19
C GLY A 125 8.39 -11.09 -0.82
N ASP A 126 7.86 -12.33 -0.81
CA ASP A 126 6.56 -12.64 -1.40
C ASP A 126 5.42 -12.13 -0.51
N VAL A 127 5.57 -12.19 0.81
CA VAL A 127 4.65 -11.52 1.76
C VAL A 127 4.63 -10.01 1.50
N LEU A 128 5.79 -9.38 1.30
CA LEU A 128 5.88 -7.94 1.01
C LEU A 128 5.27 -7.58 -0.35
N ARG A 129 5.44 -8.42 -1.38
CA ARG A 129 4.79 -8.25 -2.69
C ARG A 129 3.28 -8.41 -2.59
N ALA A 130 2.80 -9.41 -1.84
CA ALA A 130 1.37 -9.61 -1.61
C ALA A 130 0.73 -8.39 -0.94
N TYR A 131 1.41 -7.78 0.03
CA TYR A 131 0.96 -6.52 0.65
C TYR A 131 0.93 -5.36 -0.36
N ARG A 132 2.03 -5.17 -1.12
CA ARG A 132 2.16 -4.11 -2.14
C ARG A 132 1.09 -4.22 -3.22
N ASP A 133 0.87 -5.43 -3.74
CA ASP A 133 0.05 -5.65 -4.93
C ASP A 133 -1.42 -5.87 -4.61
N GLY A 134 -1.76 -6.15 -3.35
CA GLY A 134 -3.14 -6.31 -2.87
C GLY A 134 -3.60 -5.18 -1.96
N PRO A 135 -3.51 -5.34 -0.62
CA PRO A 135 -4.01 -4.39 0.37
C PRO A 135 -3.65 -2.93 0.09
N LEU A 136 -2.38 -2.64 -0.19
CA LEU A 136 -1.89 -1.27 -0.31
C LEU A 136 -2.54 -0.49 -1.47
N LYS A 137 -2.94 -1.19 -2.55
CA LYS A 137 -3.65 -0.59 -3.70
C LYS A 137 -5.09 -0.20 -3.36
N THR A 138 -5.64 -0.67 -2.25
CA THR A 138 -7.02 -0.39 -1.83
C THR A 138 -7.15 0.76 -0.83
N PHE A 139 -6.02 1.30 -0.37
CA PHE A 139 -6.03 2.30 0.69
C PHE A 139 -6.52 3.66 0.17
N PRO A 140 -7.33 4.37 0.97
CA PRO A 140 -7.86 5.67 0.56
C PRO A 140 -6.75 6.72 0.51
N GLY A 141 -6.77 7.51 -0.57
CA GLY A 141 -6.07 8.77 -0.65
C GLY A 141 -6.66 9.78 0.35
N ARG A 142 -5.90 10.83 0.66
CA ARG A 142 -6.35 11.93 1.54
C ARG A 142 -6.96 11.43 2.87
N ALA A 143 -6.38 10.38 3.48
CA ALA A 143 -6.93 9.70 4.65
C ALA A 143 -7.24 10.63 5.84
N ASN A 144 -6.50 11.74 5.98
CA ASN A 144 -6.76 12.75 7.01
C ASN A 144 -8.13 13.43 6.86
N HIS A 145 -8.65 13.50 5.65
CA HIS A 145 -9.93 14.13 5.30
C HIS A 145 -11.11 13.16 5.21
N LEU A 146 -10.89 11.88 5.54
CA LEU A 146 -11.98 10.90 5.54
C LEU A 146 -13.14 11.37 6.43
N PRO A 147 -14.39 11.29 5.95
CA PRO A 147 -15.57 11.60 6.74
C PRO A 147 -15.58 10.79 8.05
N LYS A 148 -15.94 11.44 9.16
CA LYS A 148 -16.00 10.74 10.47
C LYS A 148 -16.99 9.58 10.46
N THR A 149 -18.01 9.65 9.60
CA THR A 149 -19.05 8.64 9.40
C THR A 149 -18.54 7.33 8.81
N VAL A 150 -17.42 7.33 8.08
CA VAL A 150 -16.83 6.12 7.48
C VAL A 150 -15.64 5.57 8.26
N LYS A 151 -15.08 6.33 9.20
CA LYS A 151 -13.98 5.86 10.05
C LYS A 151 -14.47 4.72 10.95
N ARG A 152 -13.72 3.62 10.98
CA ARG A 152 -14.00 2.41 11.79
C ARG A 152 -12.79 2.08 12.65
N ALA A 153 -12.89 1.00 13.43
CA ALA A 153 -11.80 0.54 14.29
C ALA A 153 -10.61 0.02 13.46
N THR A 154 -10.90 -0.63 12.33
CA THR A 154 -9.88 -1.15 11.39
C THR A 154 -9.91 -0.42 10.06
N MET A 155 -8.78 -0.42 9.35
CA MET A 155 -8.70 0.10 7.99
C MET A 155 -9.49 -0.79 7.02
N LYS A 156 -9.53 -2.11 7.23
CA LYS A 156 -10.38 -3.04 6.47
C LYS A 156 -11.85 -2.61 6.46
N GLU A 157 -12.41 -2.35 7.64
CA GLU A 157 -13.79 -1.88 7.77
C GLU A 157 -13.97 -0.46 7.23
N THR A 158 -12.97 0.40 7.42
CA THR A 158 -13.00 1.78 6.90
C THR A 158 -13.06 1.78 5.37
N ILE A 159 -12.26 0.94 4.71
CA ILE A 159 -12.28 0.78 3.24
C ILE A 159 -13.64 0.26 2.77
N GLN A 160 -14.21 -0.71 3.48
CA GLN A 160 -15.53 -1.24 3.14
C GLN A 160 -16.62 -0.17 3.26
N ALA A 161 -16.67 0.54 4.40
CA ALA A 161 -17.61 1.63 4.62
C ALA A 161 -17.43 2.79 3.61
N LEU A 162 -16.19 3.08 3.23
CA LEU A 162 -15.89 4.10 2.24
C LEU A 162 -16.39 3.71 0.84
N LYS A 163 -16.20 2.46 0.42
CA LYS A 163 -16.71 1.96 -0.86
C LYS A 163 -18.23 2.06 -0.97
N GLU A 164 -18.93 1.87 0.14
CA GLU A 164 -20.39 1.95 0.21
C GLU A 164 -20.90 3.39 0.21
N ALA A 165 -20.27 4.28 0.99
CA ALA A 165 -20.74 5.64 1.19
C ALA A 165 -20.18 6.67 0.19
N HIS A 166 -18.97 6.45 -0.32
CA HIS A 166 -18.21 7.37 -1.18
C HIS A 166 -17.38 6.58 -2.21
N PRO A 167 -18.01 5.85 -3.15
CA PRO A 167 -17.31 5.03 -4.14
C PRO A 167 -16.34 5.83 -5.04
N GLU A 168 -16.55 7.14 -5.19
CA GLU A 168 -15.70 8.07 -5.93
C GLU A 168 -14.47 8.55 -5.16
N TRP A 169 -14.32 8.19 -3.89
CA TRP A 169 -13.20 8.68 -3.07
C TRP A 169 -11.86 8.20 -3.66
N PRO A 170 -10.87 9.09 -3.84
CA PRO A 170 -9.62 8.74 -4.49
C PRO A 170 -8.83 7.72 -3.66
N LEU A 171 -8.14 6.81 -4.34
CA LEU A 171 -7.17 5.90 -3.73
C LEU A 171 -5.80 6.57 -3.56
N MET A 172 -4.91 5.95 -2.78
CA MET A 172 -3.53 6.41 -2.66
C MET A 172 -2.82 6.39 -4.03
N THR A 173 -2.07 7.44 -4.34
CA THR A 173 -1.23 7.50 -5.54
C THR A 173 -0.10 6.47 -5.47
N ALA A 174 0.44 6.08 -6.63
CA ALA A 174 1.58 5.15 -6.71
C ALA A 174 2.80 5.64 -5.89
N ASP A 175 3.00 6.96 -5.83
CA ASP A 175 4.06 7.58 -5.06
C ASP A 175 3.85 7.45 -3.56
N MET A 176 2.62 7.66 -3.09
CA MET A 176 2.29 7.41 -1.69
C MET A 176 2.40 5.93 -1.33
N GLN A 177 2.00 5.01 -2.22
CA GLN A 177 2.15 3.57 -2.01
C GLN A 177 3.63 3.19 -1.92
N ARG A 178 4.48 3.71 -2.83
CA ARG A 178 5.93 3.52 -2.78
C ARG A 178 6.52 4.03 -1.47
N GLU A 179 6.10 5.20 -1.00
CA GLU A 179 6.58 5.73 0.28
C GLU A 179 6.20 4.83 1.46
N ARG A 180 5.00 4.22 1.47
CA ARG A 180 4.65 3.21 2.51
C ARG A 180 5.57 2.00 2.46
N MET A 181 5.90 1.50 1.27
CA MET A 181 6.84 0.39 1.13
C MET A 181 8.24 0.78 1.60
N LEU A 182 8.71 1.99 1.29
CA LEU A 182 10.00 2.50 1.76
C LEU A 182 10.08 2.58 3.30
N TRP A 183 8.95 2.77 4.00
CA TRP A 183 8.94 2.70 5.47
C TRP A 183 9.24 1.29 5.97
N LEU A 184 8.64 0.28 5.34
CA LEU A 184 8.92 -1.13 5.66
C LEU A 184 10.37 -1.48 5.31
N PHE A 185 10.89 -1.01 4.17
CA PHE A 185 12.27 -1.29 3.75
C PHE A 185 13.27 -0.73 4.76
N ARG A 186 13.09 0.52 5.20
CA ARG A 186 13.93 1.13 6.24
C ARG A 186 13.86 0.36 7.57
N PHE A 187 12.68 -0.16 7.92
CA PHE A 187 12.49 -0.97 9.11
C PHE A 187 13.23 -2.31 9.04
N PHE A 188 13.10 -3.06 7.95
CA PHE A 188 13.83 -4.32 7.78
C PHE A 188 15.35 -4.12 7.67
N ALA A 189 15.79 -3.06 6.97
CA ALA A 189 17.19 -2.68 6.94
C ALA A 189 17.74 -2.37 8.35
N TRP A 190 16.95 -1.70 9.21
CA TRP A 190 17.32 -1.46 10.61
C TRP A 190 17.41 -2.77 11.41
N LEU A 191 16.48 -3.71 11.22
CA LEU A 191 16.52 -5.01 11.89
C LEU A 191 17.81 -5.78 11.56
N VAL A 192 18.23 -5.79 10.29
CA VAL A 192 19.48 -6.43 9.87
C VAL A 192 20.70 -5.67 10.40
N ALA A 193 20.70 -4.33 10.32
CA ALA A 193 21.81 -3.51 10.84
C ALA A 193 22.05 -3.71 12.35
N ARG A 194 21.00 -4.06 13.11
CA ARG A 194 21.08 -4.39 14.54
C ARG A 194 21.39 -5.87 14.83
N GLY A 195 21.53 -6.71 13.80
CA GLY A 195 21.74 -8.15 13.93
C GLY A 195 20.52 -8.90 14.48
N TYR A 196 19.32 -8.33 14.35
CA TYR A 196 18.08 -8.98 14.75
C TYR A 196 17.58 -9.97 13.69
N MET A 197 17.84 -9.69 12.42
CA MET A 197 17.57 -10.58 11.29
C MET A 197 18.85 -10.84 10.50
N ASP A 198 18.98 -12.04 9.92
CA ASP A 198 20.16 -12.41 9.12
C ASP A 198 20.10 -11.85 7.69
N SER A 199 18.90 -11.61 7.16
CA SER A 199 18.67 -11.12 5.80
C SER A 199 17.46 -10.20 5.76
N ASP A 200 17.53 -9.18 4.91
CA ASP A 200 16.45 -8.22 4.69
C ASP A 200 15.50 -8.75 3.59
N PRO A 201 14.21 -9.02 3.90
CA PRO A 201 13.25 -9.53 2.92
C PRO A 201 12.88 -8.52 1.83
N SER A 202 13.21 -7.24 2.01
CA SER A 202 12.86 -6.16 1.10
C SER A 202 13.89 -5.88 0.01
N VAL A 203 15.12 -6.37 0.12
CA VAL A 203 16.22 -6.09 -0.82
C VAL A 203 15.84 -6.47 -2.26
N GLY A 204 15.17 -7.61 -2.44
CA GLY A 204 14.75 -8.08 -3.75
C GLY A 204 13.63 -7.24 -4.40
N LEU A 205 12.97 -6.37 -3.64
CA LEU A 205 11.88 -5.52 -4.13
C LEU A 205 12.36 -4.14 -4.57
N ALA A 206 13.63 -3.80 -4.35
CA ALA A 206 14.18 -2.51 -4.71
C ALA A 206 14.03 -2.27 -6.23
N GLY A 207 13.31 -1.20 -6.60
CA GLY A 207 13.04 -0.86 -8.00
C GLY A 207 11.85 -1.59 -8.63
N GLU A 208 11.24 -2.55 -7.94
CA GLU A 208 9.97 -3.12 -8.39
C GLU A 208 8.82 -2.12 -8.19
N THR A 209 7.99 -1.93 -9.22
CA THR A 209 6.86 -0.98 -9.17
C THR A 209 5.51 -1.65 -8.91
N GLY A 210 5.41 -2.98 -9.05
CA GLY A 210 4.13 -3.69 -8.97
C GLY A 210 3.12 -3.30 -10.07
N LEU A 211 3.60 -2.63 -11.12
CA LEU A 211 2.81 -2.16 -12.27
C LEU A 211 3.26 -2.89 -13.54
N SER A 212 2.30 -3.26 -14.40
CA SER A 212 2.65 -3.76 -15.73
C SER A 212 3.21 -2.64 -16.61
N LYS A 213 3.86 -3.00 -17.72
CA LYS A 213 4.29 -2.00 -18.72
C LYS A 213 3.12 -1.17 -19.27
N ALA A 214 1.93 -1.76 -19.37
CA ALA A 214 0.74 -1.07 -19.83
C ALA A 214 0.26 -0.04 -18.79
N ASP A 215 0.19 -0.43 -17.52
CA ASP A 215 -0.20 0.46 -16.42
C ASP A 215 0.80 1.61 -16.25
N ALA A 216 2.11 1.29 -16.34
CA ALA A 216 3.15 2.30 -16.30
C ALA A 216 3.06 3.29 -17.47
N LYS A 217 2.66 2.83 -18.66
CA LYS A 217 2.44 3.70 -19.82
C LYS A 217 1.20 4.56 -19.65
N ALA A 218 0.10 4.01 -19.11
CA ALA A 218 -1.11 4.75 -18.80
C ALA A 218 -0.84 5.85 -17.77
N ALA A 219 -0.23 5.50 -16.63
CA ALA A 219 0.13 6.45 -15.58
C ALA A 219 1.03 7.59 -16.09
N ARG A 220 2.01 7.28 -16.95
CA ARG A 220 2.86 8.31 -17.57
C ARG A 220 2.09 9.25 -18.50
N ARG A 221 1.11 8.73 -19.25
CA ARG A 221 0.27 9.54 -20.12
C ARG A 221 -0.61 10.47 -19.29
N ASP A 222 -1.20 9.96 -18.22
CA ASP A 222 -2.08 10.73 -17.35
C ASP A 222 -1.29 11.82 -16.60
N ALA A 223 -0.10 11.49 -16.09
CA ALA A 223 0.82 12.47 -15.51
C ALA A 223 1.27 13.53 -16.53
N ALA A 224 1.54 13.14 -17.78
CA ALA A 224 1.87 14.09 -18.84
C ALA A 224 0.69 15.02 -19.19
N ALA A 225 -0.54 14.51 -19.15
CA ALA A 225 -1.74 15.31 -19.37
C ALA A 225 -1.95 16.34 -18.25
N HIS A 226 -1.82 15.94 -16.97
CA HIS A 226 -1.87 16.88 -15.85
C HIS A 226 -0.78 17.93 -15.91
N LYS A 227 0.46 17.52 -16.22
CA LYS A 227 1.57 18.46 -16.39
C LYS A 227 1.34 19.44 -17.53
N ALA A 228 0.75 18.99 -18.64
CA ALA A 228 0.38 19.86 -19.76
C ALA A 228 -0.74 20.84 -19.40
N ALA A 229 -1.64 20.48 -18.49
CA ALA A 229 -2.66 21.36 -17.93
C ALA A 229 -2.10 22.37 -16.91
N GLY A 230 -0.84 22.22 -16.48
CA GLY A 230 -0.23 23.06 -15.45
C GLY A 230 -0.61 22.66 -14.03
N ASP A 231 -1.23 21.49 -13.86
CA ASP A 231 -1.62 20.94 -12.57
C ASP A 231 -0.44 20.25 -11.88
N ASP A 232 -0.38 20.37 -10.55
CA ASP A 232 0.48 19.52 -9.73
C ASP A 232 -0.05 18.07 -9.62
N ASP A 233 0.69 17.21 -8.92
CA ASP A 233 0.34 15.78 -8.73
C ASP A 233 -1.02 15.56 -8.01
N GLU A 234 -1.59 16.61 -7.43
CA GLU A 234 -2.92 16.61 -6.81
C GLU A 234 -4.02 17.27 -7.68
N GLY A 235 -3.69 17.69 -8.90
CA GLY A 235 -4.59 18.38 -9.80
C GLY A 235 -4.71 19.88 -9.52
N ARG A 236 -3.77 20.48 -8.78
CA ARG A 236 -3.81 21.91 -8.43
C ARG A 236 -3.02 22.71 -9.47
N GLY A 237 -3.74 23.44 -10.31
CA GLY A 237 -3.16 24.42 -11.21
C GLY A 237 -2.91 25.78 -10.54
N PRO A 238 -2.12 26.67 -11.17
CA PRO A 238 -2.06 28.07 -10.75
C PRO A 238 -3.44 28.72 -10.87
N PHE A 239 -3.79 29.59 -9.92
CA PHE A 239 -5.03 30.37 -10.02
C PHE A 239 -5.03 31.23 -11.28
N SER A 240 -6.13 31.18 -12.02
CA SER A 240 -6.40 32.08 -13.13
C SER A 240 -6.57 33.54 -12.64
N ASN A 241 -6.42 34.50 -13.55
CA ASN A 241 -6.65 35.91 -13.23
C ASN A 241 -8.08 36.17 -12.72
N GLU A 242 -9.06 35.40 -13.18
CA GLU A 242 -10.45 35.53 -12.75
C GLU A 242 -10.64 35.02 -11.32
N GLU A 243 -10.03 33.88 -10.98
CA GLU A 243 -10.03 33.33 -9.62
C GLU A 243 -9.28 34.24 -8.65
N LEU A 244 -8.12 34.77 -9.04
CA LEU A 244 -7.39 35.75 -8.24
C LEU A 244 -8.24 37.00 -7.98
N ARG A 245 -8.92 37.53 -9.00
CA ARG A 245 -9.86 38.64 -8.81
C ARG A 245 -10.98 38.26 -7.84
N ALA A 246 -11.59 37.09 -7.99
CA ALA A 246 -12.67 36.63 -7.12
C ALA A 246 -12.23 36.44 -5.66
N ILE A 247 -11.01 35.98 -5.42
CA ILE A 247 -10.43 35.83 -4.08
C ILE A 247 -10.16 37.21 -3.47
N PHE A 248 -9.40 38.05 -4.18
CA PHE A 248 -8.91 39.32 -3.63
C PHE A 248 -9.90 40.49 -3.75
N SER A 249 -11.06 40.30 -4.39
CA SER A 249 -12.19 41.24 -4.32
C SER A 249 -13.08 41.04 -3.09
N GLN A 250 -12.83 40.01 -2.27
CA GLN A 250 -13.63 39.77 -1.07
C GLN A 250 -13.49 40.93 -0.08
N PRO A 251 -14.54 41.24 0.71
CA PRO A 251 -14.53 42.37 1.64
C PRO A 251 -13.33 42.43 2.58
N LEU A 252 -12.77 41.27 2.95
CA LEU A 252 -11.54 41.19 3.73
C LEU A 252 -10.36 41.89 3.05
N PHE A 253 -10.09 41.61 1.78
CA PHE A 253 -8.93 42.15 1.09
C PHE A 253 -9.12 43.59 0.62
N VAL A 254 -10.38 44.00 0.44
CA VAL A 254 -10.73 45.37 0.02
C VAL A 254 -10.80 46.33 1.21
N ASN A 255 -11.42 45.91 2.32
CA ASN A 255 -11.73 46.79 3.46
C ASN A 255 -10.90 46.49 4.72
N GLY A 256 -10.21 45.34 4.76
CA GLY A 256 -9.54 44.85 5.95
C GLY A 256 -8.08 45.26 6.01
N HIS A 257 -7.67 45.91 7.10
CA HIS A 257 -6.28 45.91 7.57
C HIS A 257 -6.16 45.20 8.93
N GLY A 258 -7.11 44.30 9.22
CA GLY A 258 -7.23 43.58 10.50
C GLY A 258 -7.68 44.41 11.71
N ARG A 259 -7.83 45.75 11.57
CA ARG A 259 -8.16 46.67 12.68
C ARG A 259 -9.62 47.12 12.75
N HIS A 260 -10.43 46.88 11.71
CA HIS A 260 -11.74 47.52 11.55
C HIS A 260 -12.94 46.56 11.54
N VAL A 261 -12.75 45.26 11.74
CA VAL A 261 -13.87 44.30 11.75
C VAL A 261 -14.25 43.96 13.19
N VAL A 262 -15.39 44.48 13.65
CA VAL A 262 -15.90 44.30 15.01
C VAL A 262 -16.90 43.13 15.03
N GLY A 263 -16.86 42.28 16.06
CA GLY A 263 -17.80 41.17 16.26
C GLY A 263 -17.40 39.85 15.59
N ALA A 264 -18.35 38.97 15.31
CA ALA A 264 -18.13 37.61 14.76
C ALA A 264 -17.51 37.58 13.34
N ALA A 265 -17.33 38.74 12.72
CA ALA A 265 -16.63 38.91 11.45
C ALA A 265 -15.12 39.22 11.62
N GLN A 266 -14.58 39.11 12.84
CA GLN A 266 -13.18 39.41 13.16
C GLN A 266 -12.24 38.57 12.29
N CYS A 267 -11.68 39.21 11.27
CA CYS A 267 -10.61 38.61 10.49
C CYS A 267 -9.27 38.90 11.17
N GLY A 268 -8.53 37.84 11.48
CA GLY A 268 -7.19 37.97 12.06
C GLY A 268 -6.21 38.61 11.05
N PRO A 269 -5.19 39.37 11.51
CA PRO A 269 -4.17 39.91 10.61
C PRO A 269 -3.52 38.85 9.69
N HIS A 270 -3.40 37.60 10.16
CA HIS A 270 -2.83 36.50 9.41
C HIS A 270 -3.69 36.07 8.19
N GLU A 271 -5.01 36.14 8.29
CA GLU A 271 -5.93 35.81 7.20
C GLU A 271 -5.86 36.85 6.07
N PHE A 272 -5.54 38.11 6.38
CA PHE A 272 -5.28 39.15 5.39
C PHE A 272 -3.87 39.03 4.80
N TRP A 273 -2.83 38.96 5.64
CA TRP A 273 -1.45 39.07 5.20
C TRP A 273 -0.87 37.80 4.57
N LEU A 274 -1.22 36.60 5.07
CA LEU A 274 -0.61 35.36 4.56
C LEU A 274 -0.95 35.10 3.08
N PRO A 275 -2.19 35.28 2.59
CA PRO A 275 -2.50 35.14 1.17
C PRO A 275 -1.75 36.14 0.28
N LEU A 276 -1.60 37.39 0.73
CA LEU A 276 -0.87 38.42 -0.01
C LEU A 276 0.63 38.11 -0.07
N LEU A 277 1.22 37.71 1.06
CA LEU A 277 2.63 37.29 1.12
C LEU A 277 2.89 36.06 0.26
N GLY A 278 1.94 35.12 0.21
CA GLY A 278 2.00 33.96 -0.69
C GLY A 278 1.93 34.38 -2.17
N LEU A 279 1.01 35.28 -2.53
CA LEU A 279 0.81 35.75 -3.91
C LEU A 279 2.02 36.52 -4.44
N PHE A 280 2.52 37.50 -3.67
CA PHE A 280 3.58 38.41 -4.13
C PHE A 280 4.99 37.93 -3.80
N GLY A 281 5.17 37.24 -2.67
CA GLY A 281 6.48 36.78 -2.20
C GLY A 281 6.81 35.35 -2.61
N GLY A 282 5.85 34.56 -3.10
CA GLY A 282 6.04 33.14 -3.38
C GLY A 282 6.41 32.31 -2.13
N LEU A 283 6.14 32.85 -0.94
CA LEU A 283 6.51 32.25 0.33
C LEU A 283 5.62 31.04 0.63
N ARG A 284 6.20 29.94 1.13
CA ARG A 284 5.40 28.86 1.70
C ARG A 284 4.70 29.35 2.97
N LEU A 285 3.52 28.81 3.27
CA LEU A 285 2.74 29.19 4.46
C LEU A 285 3.57 29.20 5.76
N LYS A 286 4.41 28.18 5.95
CA LYS A 286 5.30 28.09 7.12
C LYS A 286 6.39 29.17 7.12
N GLU A 287 6.97 29.49 5.97
CA GLU A 287 7.98 30.53 5.82
C GLU A 287 7.37 31.91 6.14
N ALA A 288 6.21 32.21 5.56
CA ALA A 288 5.47 33.45 5.82
C ALA A 288 5.04 33.59 7.29
N SER A 289 4.69 32.48 7.95
CA SER A 289 4.26 32.46 9.36
C SER A 289 5.41 32.61 10.35
N GLN A 290 6.67 32.55 9.90
CA GLN A 290 7.87 32.65 10.73
C GLN A 290 8.61 33.98 10.58
N LEU A 291 8.09 34.89 9.76
CA LEU A 291 8.69 36.22 9.57
C LEU A 291 8.56 37.07 10.83
N TYR A 292 9.68 37.69 11.21
CA TYR A 292 9.75 38.73 12.23
C TYR A 292 9.75 40.11 11.59
N LEU A 293 9.43 41.15 12.37
CA LEU A 293 9.52 42.53 11.90
C LEU A 293 10.93 42.91 11.42
N ALA A 294 11.97 42.25 11.96
CA ALA A 294 13.35 42.46 11.56
C ALA A 294 13.67 41.90 10.14
N ASP A 295 12.83 41.00 9.64
CA ASP A 295 12.98 40.42 8.29
C ASP A 295 12.37 41.32 7.21
N VAL A 296 11.59 42.34 7.60
CA VAL A 296 10.96 43.29 6.68
C VAL A 296 11.84 44.53 6.57
N ARG A 297 12.19 44.88 5.33
CA ARG A 297 12.94 46.10 5.01
C ARG A 297 12.21 46.87 3.93
N GLN A 298 12.08 48.18 4.13
CA GLN A 298 11.58 49.06 3.09
C GLN A 298 12.67 49.26 2.05
N VAL A 299 12.32 49.08 0.78
CA VAL A 299 13.18 49.33 -0.37
C VAL A 299 12.38 50.23 -1.30
N ASP A 300 12.94 51.39 -1.64
CA ASP A 300 12.38 52.35 -2.62
C ASP A 300 10.98 52.91 -2.35
N GLY A 301 10.69 53.29 -1.10
CA GLY A 301 9.58 54.20 -0.75
C GLY A 301 8.20 53.56 -0.75
#